data_AF-A0A916T1C6-F1
#
_entry.id   AF-A0A916T1C6-F1
#
_cell.length_a   1.000
_cell.length_b   1.000
_cell.length_c   1.000
_cell.angle_alpha   90.00
_cell.angle_beta   90.00
_cell.angle_gamma   90.00
#
_symmetry.space_group_name_H-M   'P 1'
#
loop_
_entity.id
_entity.type
_entity.pdbx_description
1 polymer ?
#
loop_
_entity_poly.entity_id
_entity_poly.type
_entity_poly.pdbx_seq_one_letter_code
_entity_poly.pdbx_strand_id
1 'polypeptide(L)'
;MALATFDFPAFAAAFDGERTSHDLGWYDLADALWAQSDLLNAQRPQDHPMCGGAIGRLPARGETSCQYALFLLRWLDRPPEDFLAGEVVDVGKVRLPKAGPDQRLRFDLPALHGAINDERRAREMTWAQLADVIGCTPVRLTNLRTAKQADLALVMRVLQWLARPSSDFIHAADW
;
A
#
# COMPACT_ATOMS: atom_id res chain seq x y z
N MET A 1 -2.46 -15.99 17.59
CA MET A 1 -1.96 -14.62 17.77
C MET A 1 -2.62 -13.75 16.71
N ALA A 2 -3.16 -12.59 17.07
CA ALA A 2 -3.77 -11.69 16.10
C ALA A 2 -2.67 -10.95 15.35
N LEU A 3 -2.75 -10.88 14.02
CA LEU A 3 -1.80 -10.11 13.21
C LEU A 3 -2.05 -8.62 13.38
N ALA A 4 -0.98 -7.82 13.40
CA ALA A 4 -1.08 -6.36 13.37
C ALA A 4 -1.92 -5.89 12.16
N THR A 5 -2.70 -4.84 12.37
CA THR A 5 -3.60 -4.28 11.37
C THR A 5 -3.14 -2.89 10.96
N PHE A 6 -3.46 -2.47 9.73
CA PHE A 6 -3.18 -1.12 9.28
C PHE A 6 -4.09 -0.10 9.98
N ASP A 7 -3.48 0.87 10.66
CA ASP A 7 -4.12 1.97 11.36
C ASP A 7 -4.44 3.10 10.38
N PHE A 8 -5.59 2.98 9.73
CA PHE A 8 -6.09 4.00 8.80
C PHE A 8 -6.25 5.38 9.45
N PRO A 9 -6.79 5.52 10.68
CA PRO A 9 -6.81 6.79 11.38
C PRO A 9 -5.43 7.44 11.54
N ALA A 10 -4.41 6.68 11.96
CA ALA A 10 -3.05 7.21 12.09
C ALA A 10 -2.45 7.61 10.72
N PHE A 11 -2.67 6.80 9.69
CA PHE A 11 -2.27 7.13 8.32
C PHE A 11 -2.95 8.39 7.80
N ALA A 12 -4.26 8.52 8.04
CA ALA A 12 -5.04 9.69 7.68
C ALA A 12 -4.56 10.96 8.38
N ALA A 13 -4.34 10.88 9.70
CA ALA A 13 -3.82 11.99 10.47
C ALA A 13 -2.42 12.42 9.98
N ALA A 14 -1.58 11.49 9.55
CA ALA A 14 -0.25 11.81 9.05
C ALA A 14 -0.27 12.61 7.75
N PHE A 15 -1.01 12.17 6.72
CA PHE A 15 -1.08 12.96 5.48
C PHE A 15 -1.89 14.24 5.64
N ASP A 16 -2.87 14.27 6.54
CA ASP A 16 -3.64 15.48 6.82
C ASP A 16 -2.81 16.54 7.57
N GLY A 17 -1.99 16.10 8.52
CA GLY A 17 -1.04 16.94 9.24
C GLY A 17 0.00 17.54 8.31
N GLU A 18 0.63 16.71 7.47
CA GLU A 18 1.61 17.17 6.47
C GLU A 18 0.96 18.08 5.41
N ARG A 19 -0.27 17.78 5.00
CA ARG A 19 -1.02 18.64 4.06
C ARG A 19 -1.21 20.03 4.66
N THR A 20 -1.61 20.08 5.93
CA THR A 20 -1.89 21.32 6.64
C THR A 20 -0.61 22.09 6.95
N SER A 21 0.50 21.42 7.26
CA SER A 21 1.80 22.09 7.48
C SER A 21 2.35 22.78 6.22
N HIS A 22 1.92 22.32 5.04
CA HIS A 22 2.25 22.91 3.74
C HIS A 22 1.18 23.88 3.22
N ASP A 23 0.17 24.23 4.03
CA ASP A 23 -0.96 25.09 3.65
C ASP A 23 -1.72 24.61 2.39
N LEU A 24 -1.73 23.29 2.14
CA LEU A 24 -2.34 22.73 0.94
C LEU A 24 -3.83 22.44 1.15
N GLY A 25 -4.68 22.83 0.19
CA GLY A 25 -6.02 22.27 0.07
C GLY A 25 -5.97 20.81 -0.39
N TRP A 26 -7.11 20.12 -0.38
CA TRP A 26 -7.20 18.73 -0.87
C TRP A 26 -6.88 18.59 -2.37
N TYR A 27 -7.22 19.62 -3.16
CA TYR A 27 -6.90 19.65 -4.58
C TYR A 27 -5.42 19.93 -4.81
N ASP A 28 -4.82 20.87 -4.05
CA ASP A 28 -3.38 21.15 -4.13
C ASP A 28 -2.55 19.93 -3.71
N LEU A 29 -3.02 19.17 -2.71
CA LEU A 29 -2.42 17.88 -2.38
C LEU A 29 -2.52 16.89 -3.56
N ALA A 30 -3.67 16.79 -4.23
CA ALA A 30 -3.79 15.91 -5.40
C ALA A 30 -2.78 16.28 -6.50
N ASP A 31 -2.61 17.57 -6.75
CA ASP A 31 -1.63 18.08 -7.71
C ASP A 31 -0.19 17.79 -7.26
N ALA A 32 0.13 17.97 -5.97
CA ALA A 32 1.44 17.63 -5.41
C ALA A 32 1.74 16.13 -5.51
N LEU A 33 0.76 15.27 -5.21
CA LEU A 33 0.89 13.83 -5.33
C LEU A 33 1.09 13.39 -6.78
N TRP A 34 0.38 14.05 -7.70
CA TRP A 34 0.52 13.85 -9.14
C TRP A 34 1.92 14.26 -9.62
N ALA A 35 2.41 15.42 -9.21
CA ALA A 35 3.71 15.97 -9.60
C ALA A 35 4.92 15.11 -9.22
N GLN A 36 4.77 14.14 -8.29
CA GLN A 36 5.84 13.17 -7.97
C GLN A 36 6.31 12.33 -9.17
N SER A 37 5.52 12.26 -10.24
CA SER A 37 5.82 11.50 -11.45
C SER A 37 5.54 12.30 -12.72
N ASP A 38 5.89 13.59 -12.72
CA ASP A 38 5.59 14.55 -13.80
C ASP A 38 6.04 14.09 -15.20
N LEU A 39 7.27 13.56 -15.35
CA LEU A 39 7.77 13.06 -16.62
C LEU A 39 6.97 11.84 -17.11
N LEU A 40 6.58 10.94 -16.20
CA LEU A 40 5.73 9.80 -16.54
C LEU A 40 4.32 10.24 -16.93
N ASN A 41 3.76 11.18 -16.17
CA ASN A 41 2.43 11.72 -16.39
C ASN A 41 2.30 12.41 -17.74
N ALA A 42 3.36 13.13 -18.18
CA ALA A 42 3.43 13.73 -19.50
C ALA A 42 3.38 12.68 -20.63
N GLN A 43 3.96 11.50 -20.40
CA GLN A 43 3.91 10.37 -21.35
C GLN A 43 2.57 9.63 -21.31
N ARG A 44 1.80 9.75 -20.21
CA ARG A 44 0.55 9.01 -19.95
C ARG A 44 -0.59 9.96 -19.55
N PRO A 45 -0.99 10.91 -20.42
CA PRO A 45 -1.94 11.97 -20.06
C PRO A 45 -3.37 11.46 -19.74
N GLN A 46 -3.71 10.23 -20.14
CA GLN A 46 -5.02 9.64 -19.87
C GLN A 46 -5.08 8.86 -18.53
N ASP A 47 -3.95 8.70 -17.85
CA ASP A 47 -3.83 7.90 -16.63
C ASP A 47 -3.75 8.79 -15.38
N HIS A 48 -4.88 9.45 -15.06
CA HIS A 48 -5.00 10.43 -13.96
C HIS A 48 -5.83 9.85 -12.78
N PRO A 49 -5.25 9.00 -11.92
CA PRO A 49 -5.95 8.35 -10.83
C PRO A 49 -6.21 9.26 -9.61
N MET A 50 -5.62 10.46 -9.57
CA MET A 50 -5.69 11.34 -8.41
C MET A 50 -6.81 12.36 -8.54
N CYS A 51 -7.56 12.58 -7.47
CA CYS A 51 -8.61 13.59 -7.40
C CYS A 51 -8.70 14.10 -5.97
N GLY A 52 -8.64 15.43 -5.76
CA GLY A 52 -8.67 16.02 -4.42
C GLY A 52 -9.88 15.60 -3.60
N GLY A 53 -11.07 15.55 -4.21
CA GLY A 53 -12.27 15.06 -3.56
C GLY A 53 -12.22 13.57 -3.17
N ALA A 54 -11.45 12.75 -3.88
CA ALA A 54 -11.23 11.35 -3.49
C ALA A 54 -10.29 11.24 -2.28
N ILE A 55 -9.21 12.03 -2.27
CA ILE A 55 -8.25 12.08 -1.14
C ILE A 55 -8.95 12.55 0.14
N GLY A 56 -9.68 13.67 0.07
CA GLY A 56 -10.36 14.24 1.24
C GLY A 56 -11.45 13.34 1.83
N ARG A 57 -11.92 12.33 1.08
CA ARG A 57 -12.87 11.32 1.59
C ARG A 57 -12.20 10.09 2.19
N LEU A 58 -10.90 9.88 2.00
CA LEU A 58 -10.19 8.71 2.53
C LEU A 58 -10.34 8.56 4.06
N PRO A 59 -10.21 9.62 4.88
CA PRO A 59 -10.35 9.48 6.33
C PRO A 59 -11.71 8.91 6.74
N ALA A 60 -12.78 9.37 6.10
CA ALA A 60 -14.14 8.89 6.37
C ALA A 60 -14.41 7.47 5.84
N ARG A 61 -13.75 7.07 4.74
CA ARG A 61 -13.88 5.71 4.18
C ARG A 61 -13.14 4.67 5.02
N GLY A 62 -12.00 5.04 5.60
CA GLY A 62 -11.18 4.15 6.43
C GLY A 62 -10.56 2.97 5.67
N GLU A 63 -10.54 3.04 4.33
CA GLU A 63 -9.92 2.03 3.46
C GLU A 63 -9.41 2.67 2.17
N THR A 64 -8.39 2.06 1.57
CA THR A 64 -7.86 2.45 0.25
C THR A 64 -7.06 1.31 -0.37
N SER A 65 -6.84 1.37 -1.68
CA SER A 65 -6.00 0.38 -2.35
C SER A 65 -4.51 0.64 -2.10
N CYS A 66 -3.72 -0.42 -2.10
CA CYS A 66 -2.28 -0.34 -1.90
C CYS A 66 -1.58 0.54 -2.96
N GLN A 67 -2.07 0.53 -4.21
CA GLN A 67 -1.52 1.39 -5.27
C GLN A 67 -1.82 2.86 -5.02
N TYR A 68 -3.02 3.18 -4.53
CA TYR A 68 -3.38 4.57 -4.21
C TYR A 68 -2.59 5.08 -2.99
N ALA A 69 -2.46 4.24 -1.96
CA ALA A 69 -1.71 4.57 -0.76
C ALA A 69 -0.24 4.90 -1.05
N LEU A 70 0.38 4.25 -2.04
CA LEU A 70 1.77 4.50 -2.40
C LEU A 70 2.05 5.94 -2.84
N PHE A 71 1.08 6.66 -3.40
CA PHE A 71 1.26 8.10 -3.70
C PHE A 71 1.44 8.91 -2.42
N LEU A 72 0.58 8.67 -1.43
CA LEU A 72 0.61 9.35 -0.12
C LEU A 72 1.84 8.93 0.69
N LEU A 73 2.16 7.64 0.72
CA LEU A 73 3.32 7.09 1.44
C LEU A 73 4.64 7.59 0.87
N ARG A 74 4.76 7.68 -0.48
CA ARG A 74 5.92 8.30 -1.13
C ARG A 74 6.05 9.78 -0.76
N TRP A 75 4.95 10.50 -0.77
CA TRP A 75 4.94 11.93 -0.44
C TRP A 75 5.31 12.20 1.02
N LEU A 76 4.87 11.32 1.93
CA LEU A 76 5.26 11.33 3.34
C LEU A 76 6.69 10.85 3.61
N ASP A 77 7.37 10.25 2.61
CA ASP A 77 8.63 9.51 2.77
C ASP A 77 8.58 8.45 3.89
N ARG A 78 7.45 7.74 3.99
CA ARG A 78 7.22 6.75 5.06
C ARG A 78 6.73 5.41 4.50
N PRO A 79 7.25 4.28 5.02
CA PRO A 79 6.76 2.96 4.65
C PRO A 79 5.39 2.69 5.29
N PRO A 80 4.55 1.79 4.72
CA PRO A 80 3.25 1.46 5.31
C PRO A 80 3.37 0.78 6.69
N GLU A 81 4.52 0.18 7.01
CA GLU A 81 4.83 -0.41 8.32
C GLU A 81 4.74 0.58 9.48
N ASP A 82 5.00 1.87 9.22
CA ASP A 82 4.90 2.93 10.21
C ASP A 82 3.47 3.15 10.75
N PHE A 83 2.47 2.57 10.07
CA PHE A 83 1.05 2.71 10.37
C PHE A 83 0.42 1.38 10.77
N LEU A 84 1.19 0.47 11.38
CA LEU A 84 0.67 -0.77 11.94
C LEU A 84 0.29 -0.58 13.42
N ALA A 85 -0.86 -1.16 13.80
CA ALA A 85 -1.32 -1.22 15.18
C ALA A 85 -1.42 -2.67 15.66
N GLY A 86 -1.05 -2.90 16.93
CA GLY A 86 -0.98 -4.22 17.56
C GLY A 86 0.45 -4.73 17.71
N GLU A 87 0.59 -6.05 17.89
CA GLU A 87 1.90 -6.71 17.97
C GLU A 87 2.49 -6.84 16.55
N VAL A 88 3.42 -5.95 16.24
CA VAL A 88 4.06 -5.87 14.92
C VAL A 88 5.23 -6.86 14.85
N VAL A 89 5.24 -7.67 13.80
CA VAL A 89 6.37 -8.54 13.47
C VAL A 89 7.54 -7.67 13.04
N ASP A 90 8.68 -7.84 13.72
CA ASP A 90 9.91 -7.12 13.37
C ASP A 90 10.46 -7.62 12.02
N VAL A 91 10.46 -6.72 11.04
CA VAL A 91 11.00 -6.93 9.69
C VAL A 91 12.22 -6.04 9.44
N GLY A 92 12.79 -5.47 10.50
CA GLY A 92 13.91 -4.53 10.44
C GLY A 92 13.52 -3.13 9.99
N LYS A 93 14.54 -2.33 9.65
CA LYS A 93 14.32 -0.96 9.16
C LYS A 93 13.79 -0.98 7.72
N VAL A 94 12.56 -0.49 7.53
CA VAL A 94 11.93 -0.41 6.21
C VAL A 94 12.03 1.00 5.63
N ARG A 95 12.26 1.08 4.32
CA ARG A 95 12.24 2.31 3.52
C ARG A 95 11.54 2.01 2.21
N LEU A 96 10.78 2.98 1.68
CA LEU A 96 10.27 2.87 0.33
C LEU A 96 11.43 2.91 -0.68
N PRO A 97 11.33 2.16 -1.80
CA PRO A 97 12.26 2.34 -2.90
C PRO A 97 12.23 3.79 -3.41
N LYS A 98 13.37 4.26 -3.91
CA LYS A 98 13.41 5.55 -4.61
C LYS A 98 12.75 5.39 -5.98
N ALA A 99 11.90 6.35 -6.34
CA ALA A 99 11.34 6.47 -7.68
C ALA A 99 11.69 7.84 -8.24
N GLY A 100 12.07 7.88 -9.52
CA GLY A 100 12.31 9.12 -10.26
C GLY A 100 11.01 9.81 -10.68
N PRO A 101 11.11 10.98 -11.34
CA PRO A 101 9.97 11.68 -11.95
C PRO A 101 9.33 10.92 -13.12
N ASP A 102 10.05 9.96 -13.71
CA ASP A 102 9.61 9.07 -14.78
C ASP A 102 9.00 7.75 -14.28
N GLN A 103 8.84 7.60 -12.96
CA GLN A 103 8.37 6.36 -12.33
C GLN A 103 7.38 6.61 -11.19
N ARG A 104 6.48 5.64 -10.99
CA ARG A 104 5.60 5.52 -9.81
C ARG A 104 5.97 4.29 -9.00
N LEU A 105 5.74 4.34 -7.70
CA LEU A 105 5.81 3.14 -6.88
C LEU A 105 4.62 2.24 -7.18
N ARG A 106 4.88 0.95 -7.33
CA ARG A 106 3.89 -0.10 -7.55
C ARG A 106 4.09 -1.27 -6.60
N PHE A 107 2.98 -1.77 -6.07
CA PHE A 107 2.96 -3.07 -5.41
C PHE A 107 2.91 -4.19 -6.45
N ASP A 108 3.85 -5.11 -6.39
CA ASP A 108 3.88 -6.36 -7.15
C ASP A 108 3.01 -7.43 -6.46
N LEU A 109 1.70 -7.36 -6.72
CA LEU A 109 0.74 -8.32 -6.18
C LEU A 109 0.95 -9.75 -6.71
N PRO A 110 1.35 -9.97 -7.99
CA PRO A 110 1.78 -11.29 -8.44
C PRO A 110 2.97 -11.87 -7.66
N ALA A 111 4.01 -11.07 -7.39
CA ALA A 111 5.15 -11.52 -6.57
C ALA A 111 4.74 -11.78 -5.11
N LEU A 112 3.88 -10.93 -4.55
CA LEU A 112 3.31 -11.16 -3.21
C LEU A 112 2.53 -12.46 -3.17
N HIS A 113 1.67 -12.74 -4.15
CA HIS A 113 0.96 -14.02 -4.27
C HIS A 113 1.93 -15.21 -4.33
N GLY A 114 3.02 -15.10 -5.10
CA GLY A 114 4.07 -16.12 -5.17
C GLY A 114 4.63 -16.44 -3.79
N ALA A 115 5.05 -15.41 -3.05
CA ALA A 115 5.58 -15.56 -1.69
C ALA A 115 4.55 -16.16 -0.72
N ILE A 116 3.29 -15.73 -0.78
CA ILE A 116 2.21 -16.33 0.02
C ILE A 116 2.06 -17.82 -0.29
N ASN A 117 2.04 -18.19 -1.57
CA ASN A 117 1.84 -19.56 -1.98
C ASN A 117 2.99 -20.46 -1.53
N ASP A 118 4.22 -19.99 -1.62
CA ASP A 118 5.40 -20.74 -1.19
C ASP A 118 5.40 -20.96 0.32
N GLU A 119 5.17 -19.91 1.10
CA GLU A 119 5.11 -19.99 2.57
C GLU A 119 3.94 -20.87 3.03
N ARG A 120 2.77 -20.74 2.38
CA ARG A 120 1.59 -21.55 2.68
C ARG A 120 1.88 -23.03 2.46
N ARG A 121 2.58 -23.38 1.38
CA ARG A 121 2.97 -24.76 1.06
C ARG A 121 4.01 -25.28 2.04
N ALA A 122 5.00 -24.46 2.41
CA ALA A 122 6.01 -24.82 3.41
C ALA A 122 5.40 -25.12 4.78
N ARG A 123 4.31 -24.42 5.14
CA ARG A 123 3.53 -24.65 6.37
C ARG A 123 2.39 -25.68 6.20
N GLU A 124 2.33 -26.38 5.07
CA GLU A 124 1.29 -27.39 4.75
C GLU A 124 -0.16 -26.89 4.90
N MET A 125 -0.39 -25.59 4.72
CA MET A 125 -1.70 -24.97 4.88
C MET A 125 -2.51 -25.02 3.59
N THR A 126 -3.83 -25.15 3.68
CA THR A 126 -4.76 -24.86 2.58
C THR A 126 -5.00 -23.36 2.45
N TRP A 127 -5.55 -22.91 1.31
CA TRP A 127 -5.97 -21.50 1.16
C TRP A 127 -7.06 -21.10 2.16
N ALA A 128 -7.94 -22.03 2.55
CA ALA A 128 -8.97 -21.80 3.56
C ALA A 128 -8.35 -21.52 4.93
N GLN A 129 -7.45 -22.39 5.39
CA GLN A 129 -6.75 -22.21 6.67
C GLN A 129 -5.94 -20.91 6.70
N LEU A 130 -5.25 -20.56 5.61
CA LEU A 130 -4.54 -19.30 5.54
C LEU A 130 -5.50 -18.10 5.59
N ALA A 131 -6.61 -18.16 4.86
CA ALA A 131 -7.60 -17.10 4.86
C ALA A 131 -8.20 -16.86 6.26
N ASP A 132 -8.40 -17.93 7.05
CA ASP A 132 -8.82 -17.84 8.45
C ASP A 132 -7.78 -17.13 9.32
N VAL A 133 -6.48 -17.45 9.14
CA VAL A 133 -5.38 -16.77 9.85
C VAL A 133 -5.28 -15.29 9.48
N ILE A 134 -5.41 -14.95 8.20
CA ILE A 134 -5.35 -13.56 7.73
C ILE A 134 -6.64 -12.79 8.09
N GLY A 135 -7.76 -13.47 8.27
CA GLY A 135 -9.08 -12.86 8.45
C GLY A 135 -9.65 -12.29 7.15
N CYS A 136 -9.68 -13.11 6.09
CA CYS A 136 -10.25 -12.76 4.78
C CYS A 136 -10.87 -13.98 4.09
N THR A 137 -11.35 -13.83 2.85
CA THR A 137 -11.80 -14.99 2.06
C THR A 137 -10.65 -15.58 1.24
N PRO A 138 -10.63 -16.89 0.96
CA PRO A 138 -9.57 -17.53 0.17
C PRO A 138 -9.38 -16.88 -1.20
N VAL A 139 -10.48 -16.47 -1.83
CA VAL A 139 -10.49 -15.81 -3.14
C VAL A 139 -9.71 -14.49 -3.11
N ARG A 140 -9.76 -13.72 -2.01
CA ARG A 140 -8.99 -12.48 -1.88
C ARG A 140 -7.48 -12.74 -1.93
N LEU A 141 -7.01 -13.89 -1.44
CA LEU A 141 -5.60 -14.28 -1.49
C LEU A 141 -5.23 -14.80 -2.88
N THR A 142 -6.01 -15.72 -3.45
CA THR A 142 -5.68 -16.32 -4.76
C THR A 142 -5.77 -15.31 -5.91
N ASN A 143 -6.64 -14.31 -5.82
CA ASN A 143 -6.78 -13.28 -6.85
C ASN A 143 -5.60 -12.30 -6.91
N LEU A 144 -4.77 -12.23 -5.86
CA LEU A 144 -3.57 -11.38 -5.88
C LEU A 144 -2.64 -11.70 -7.06
N ARG A 145 -2.65 -12.95 -7.54
CA ARG A 145 -1.89 -13.39 -8.72
C ARG A 145 -2.11 -12.52 -9.97
N THR A 146 -3.30 -11.95 -10.14
CA THR A 146 -3.68 -11.18 -11.33
C THR A 146 -4.29 -9.83 -11.00
N ALA A 147 -4.38 -9.47 -9.72
CA ALA A 147 -4.99 -8.23 -9.29
C ALA A 147 -4.09 -7.04 -9.67
N LYS A 148 -4.70 -5.96 -10.20
CA LYS A 148 -4.01 -4.69 -10.40
C LYS A 148 -3.84 -3.90 -9.09
N GLN A 149 -4.78 -4.11 -8.17
CA GLN A 149 -4.82 -3.44 -6.87
C GLN A 149 -5.46 -4.36 -5.83
N ALA A 150 -5.09 -4.16 -4.57
CA ALA A 150 -5.67 -4.82 -3.41
C ALA A 150 -5.87 -3.79 -2.31
N ASP A 151 -6.76 -4.09 -1.36
CA ASP A 151 -6.91 -3.32 -0.13
C ASP A 151 -5.60 -3.32 0.67
N LEU A 152 -5.16 -2.14 1.11
CA LEU A 152 -3.89 -1.98 1.82
C LEU A 152 -3.88 -2.75 3.15
N ALA A 153 -4.97 -2.75 3.91
CA ALA A 153 -5.04 -3.45 5.18
C ALA A 153 -4.90 -4.97 5.03
N LEU A 154 -5.42 -5.55 3.94
CA LEU A 154 -5.14 -6.95 3.58
C LEU A 154 -3.66 -7.16 3.25
N VAL A 155 -3.06 -6.33 2.40
CA VAL A 155 -1.65 -6.47 2.02
C VAL A 155 -0.75 -6.42 3.25
N MET A 156 -0.99 -5.49 4.16
CA MET A 156 -0.18 -5.37 5.37
C MET A 156 -0.34 -6.56 6.32
N ARG A 157 -1.55 -7.11 6.51
CA ARG A 157 -1.74 -8.34 7.28
C ARG A 157 -1.02 -9.54 6.67
N VAL A 158 -1.03 -9.64 5.34
CA VAL A 158 -0.28 -10.68 4.61
C VAL A 158 1.22 -10.54 4.84
N LEU A 159 1.78 -9.33 4.76
CA LEU A 159 3.20 -9.08 5.00
C LEU A 159 3.61 -9.40 6.44
N GLN A 160 2.74 -9.08 7.41
CA GLN A 160 2.94 -9.47 8.81
C GLN A 160 2.97 -11.00 8.98
N TRP A 161 2.09 -11.74 8.30
CA TRP A 161 2.12 -13.20 8.33
C TRP A 161 3.36 -13.82 7.66
N LEU A 162 3.83 -13.18 6.58
CA LEU A 162 5.07 -13.56 5.88
C LEU A 162 6.34 -13.19 6.65
N ALA A 163 6.25 -12.30 7.66
CA ALA A 163 7.40 -11.69 8.31
C ALA A 163 8.37 -11.03 7.30
N ARG A 164 7.82 -10.31 6.31
CA ARG A 164 8.59 -9.64 5.26
C ARG A 164 8.19 -8.18 5.12
N PRO A 165 9.14 -7.27 4.84
CA PRO A 165 8.84 -5.87 4.64
C PRO A 165 8.13 -5.64 3.29
N SER A 166 7.31 -4.60 3.23
CA SER A 166 6.61 -4.15 2.03
C SER A 166 7.56 -3.78 0.90
N SER A 167 8.76 -3.29 1.23
CA SER A 167 9.82 -2.94 0.27
C SER A 167 10.26 -4.10 -0.60
N ASP A 168 10.05 -5.35 -0.18
CA ASP A 168 10.32 -6.54 -1.01
C ASP A 168 9.37 -6.66 -2.21
N PHE A 169 8.20 -6.01 -2.12
CA PHE A 169 7.11 -6.11 -3.09
C PHE A 169 6.73 -4.75 -3.67
N ILE A 170 7.44 -3.68 -3.31
CA ILE A 170 7.27 -2.36 -3.89
C ILE A 170 8.45 -2.13 -4.84
N HIS A 171 8.16 -1.66 -6.06
CA HIS A 171 9.19 -1.27 -7.02
C HIS A 171 8.78 0.01 -7.75
N ALA A 172 9.76 0.72 -8.29
CA ALA A 172 9.51 1.83 -9.20
C ALA A 172 9.19 1.27 -10.60
N ALA A 173 8.11 1.76 -11.21
CA ALA A 173 7.62 1.33 -12.50
C ALA A 173 7.19 2.51 -13.37
N ASP A 174 7.21 2.33 -14.68
CA ASP A 174 6.81 3.30 -15.69
C ASP A 174 5.35 3.14 -16.15
N TRP A 175 4.52 2.43 -15.39
CA TRP A 175 3.11 2.14 -15.70
C TRP A 175 2.21 2.32 -14.48
#